data_AF-A0A923ZWK1-F1
#
_entry.id   AF-A0A923ZWK1-F1
#
_cell.length_a   1.000
_cell.length_b   1.000
_cell.length_c   1.000
_cell.angle_alpha   90.00
_cell.angle_beta   90.00
_cell.angle_gamma   90.00
#
_symmetry.space_group_name_H-M   'P 1'
#
loop_
_entity.id
_entity.type
_entity.pdbx_description
1 polymer ?
#
loop_
_entity_poly.entity_id
_entity_poly.type
_entity_poly.pdbx_seq_one_letter_code
_entity_poly.pdbx_strand_id
1 'polypeptide(L)'
;FILLNFSGSDWCGPCMKLKKEVLDSEDFLKYSDAKLILVRADFPRSKKNRLSPELTKNNENLAEKYNKEGKFPFTVLIDGKGNVVKSWDGYTSSMTISNMKTEIEKTILLK
;
A
#
# COMPACT_ATOMS: atom_id res chain seq x y z
N PHE A 1 -0.27 10.78 8.11
CA PHE A 1 -0.83 10.21 6.86
C PHE A 1 -0.76 8.69 6.92
N ILE A 2 -1.66 8.00 6.24
CA ILE A 2 -1.66 6.53 6.12
C ILE A 2 -1.25 6.17 4.69
N LEU A 3 -0.30 5.27 4.54
CA LEU A 3 0.03 4.67 3.25
C LEU A 3 -0.56 3.26 3.22
N LEU A 4 -1.66 3.12 2.48
CA LEU A 4 -2.41 1.87 2.38
C LEU A 4 -2.07 1.18 1.07
N ASN A 5 -1.49 -0.02 1.16
CA ASN A 5 -1.16 -0.87 0.02
C ASN A 5 -2.11 -2.07 -0.06
N PHE A 6 -2.80 -2.22 -1.18
CA PHE A 6 -3.58 -3.38 -1.56
C PHE A 6 -2.69 -4.38 -2.30
N SER A 7 -2.63 -5.61 -1.78
CA SER A 7 -1.69 -6.63 -2.23
C SER A 7 -2.34 -8.00 -2.38
N GLY A 8 -1.80 -8.81 -3.29
CA GLY A 8 -2.09 -10.25 -3.39
C GLY A 8 -0.81 -11.03 -3.12
N SER A 9 -0.50 -11.31 -1.86
CA SER A 9 0.81 -11.80 -1.41
C SER A 9 1.27 -13.14 -2.00
N ASP A 10 0.38 -13.95 -2.57
CA ASP A 10 0.72 -15.28 -3.09
C ASP A 10 0.33 -15.52 -4.55
N TRP A 11 -0.24 -14.53 -5.24
CA TRP A 11 -0.64 -14.66 -6.65
C TRP A 11 -0.33 -13.44 -7.52
N CYS A 12 -0.02 -12.28 -6.93
CA CYS A 12 0.31 -11.06 -7.64
C CYS A 12 1.84 -10.85 -7.67
N GLY A 13 2.49 -11.26 -8.77
CA GLY A 13 3.92 -11.09 -9.01
C GLY A 13 4.44 -9.66 -8.76
N PRO A 14 3.84 -8.63 -9.38
CA PRO A 14 4.24 -7.24 -9.15
C PRO A 14 4.05 -6.77 -7.71
N CYS A 15 3.02 -7.26 -7.00
CA CYS A 15 2.81 -6.94 -5.58
C CYS A 15 3.95 -7.46 -4.70
N MET A 16 4.39 -8.70 -4.94
CA MET A 16 5.52 -9.29 -4.21
C MET A 16 6.81 -8.52 -4.47
N LYS A 17 7.04 -8.06 -5.71
CA LYS A 17 8.20 -7.21 -6.05
C LYS A 17 8.15 -5.86 -5.36
N LEU A 18 7.04 -5.12 -5.46
CA LEU A 18 6.86 -3.83 -4.80
C LEU A 18 7.07 -3.94 -3.28
N LYS A 19 6.52 -4.99 -2.66
CA LYS A 19 6.77 -5.30 -1.24
C LYS A 19 8.27 -5.38 -0.96
N LYS A 20 8.97 -6.28 -1.67
CA LYS A 20 10.36 -6.62 -1.37
C LYS A 20 11.33 -5.48 -1.70
N GLU A 21 11.14 -4.83 -2.85
CA GLU A 21 12.09 -3.86 -3.39
C GLU A 21 11.89 -2.47 -2.80
N VAL A 22 10.69 -2.15 -2.30
CA VAL A 22 10.35 -0.82 -1.80
C VAL A 22 9.80 -0.88 -0.38
N LEU A 23 8.59 -1.43 -0.18
CA LEU A 23 7.83 -1.22 1.05
C LEU A 23 8.43 -1.90 2.29
N ASP A 24 9.18 -2.99 2.11
CA ASP A 24 9.90 -3.70 3.18
C ASP A 24 11.40 -3.37 3.20
N SER A 25 11.88 -2.50 2.30
CA SER A 25 13.28 -2.08 2.34
C SER A 25 13.56 -1.33 3.65
N GLU A 26 14.72 -1.57 4.24
CA GLU A 26 15.10 -0.91 5.51
C GLU A 26 15.03 0.61 5.39
N ASP A 27 15.45 1.15 4.24
CA ASP A 27 15.44 2.59 3.97
C ASP A 27 14.01 3.16 3.90
N PHE A 28 13.05 2.43 3.31
CA PHE A 28 11.66 2.87 3.28
C PHE A 28 10.97 2.72 4.63
N LEU A 29 11.23 1.62 5.35
CA LEU A 29 10.67 1.39 6.68
C LEU A 29 11.10 2.48 7.67
N LYS A 30 12.40 2.81 7.74
CA LYS A 30 12.91 3.91 8.57
C LYS A 30 12.25 5.25 8.26
N TYR A 31 12.07 5.55 6.98
CA TYR A 31 11.37 6.75 6.54
C TYR A 31 9.90 6.73 6.99
N SER A 32 9.22 5.61 6.79
CA SER A 32 7.81 5.47 7.09
C SER A 32 7.52 5.55 8.59
N ASP A 33 8.34 4.94 9.45
CA ASP A 33 8.16 4.99 10.90
C ASP A 33 8.17 6.43 11.44
N ALA A 34 8.91 7.33 10.79
CA ALA A 34 8.99 8.74 11.19
C ALA A 34 7.84 9.61 10.65
N LYS A 35 7.09 9.17 9.63
CA LYS A 35 6.23 10.06 8.82
C LYS A 35 4.84 9.50 8.51
N LEU A 36 4.68 8.18 8.52
CA LEU A 36 3.53 7.48 7.95
C LEU A 36 3.06 6.35 8.87
N ILE A 37 1.79 5.99 8.72
CA ILE A 37 1.29 4.70 9.18
C ILE A 37 1.23 3.80 7.94
N LEU A 38 2.05 2.74 7.90
CA LEU A 38 2.01 1.76 6.82
C LEU A 38 0.92 0.73 7.10
N VAL A 39 -0.02 0.57 6.17
CA VAL A 39 -1.09 -0.43 6.25
C VAL A 39 -1.06 -1.29 5.00
N ARG A 40 -1.23 -2.60 5.19
CA ARG A 40 -1.33 -3.55 4.09
C ARG A 40 -2.63 -4.31 4.14
N ALA A 41 -3.49 -4.04 3.16
CA ALA A 41 -4.68 -4.84 2.93
C ALA A 41 -4.30 -5.97 1.96
N ASP A 42 -4.06 -7.16 2.50
CA ASP A 42 -3.65 -8.33 1.73
C ASP A 42 -4.85 -9.24 1.40
N PHE A 43 -4.83 -9.81 0.20
CA PHE A 43 -5.90 -10.64 -0.38
C PHE A 43 -5.30 -11.96 -0.92
N PRO A 44 -4.78 -12.83 -0.04
CA PRO A 44 -4.19 -14.10 -0.46
C PRO A 44 -5.26 -15.04 -1.04
N ARG A 45 -4.89 -15.85 -2.03
CA ARG A 45 -5.80 -16.85 -2.63
C ARG A 45 -5.57 -18.26 -2.09
N SER A 46 -4.39 -18.55 -1.58
CA SER A 46 -4.09 -19.88 -1.04
C SER A 46 -4.72 -20.08 0.34
N LYS A 47 -5.29 -21.28 0.56
CA LYS A 47 -5.80 -21.68 1.88
C LYS A 47 -4.74 -21.59 2.97
N LYS A 48 -3.47 -21.82 2.64
CA LYS A 48 -2.35 -21.80 3.60
C LYS A 48 -2.05 -20.39 4.14
N ASN A 49 -2.42 -19.36 3.39
CA ASN A 49 -2.18 -17.95 3.72
C ASN A 49 -3.47 -17.25 4.15
N ARG A 50 -4.55 -18.00 4.40
CA ARG A 50 -5.86 -17.44 4.74
C ARG A 50 -5.76 -16.60 6.01
N LEU A 51 -6.27 -15.38 5.92
CA LEU A 51 -6.35 -14.45 7.05
C LEU A 51 -7.48 -14.84 8.02
N SER A 52 -7.46 -14.29 9.22
CA SER A 52 -8.60 -14.43 10.13
C SER A 52 -9.85 -13.78 9.52
N PRO A 53 -11.07 -14.25 9.84
CA PRO A 53 -12.30 -13.67 9.31
C PRO A 53 -12.43 -12.16 9.59
N GLU A 54 -11.97 -11.73 10.76
CA GLU A 54 -11.96 -10.31 11.15
C GLU A 54 -11.01 -9.48 10.27
N LEU A 55 -9.79 -9.96 10.04
CA LEU A 55 -8.83 -9.25 9.20
C LEU A 55 -9.26 -9.24 7.73
N THR A 56 -9.84 -10.34 7.23
CA THR A 56 -10.45 -10.39 5.90
C THR A 56 -11.53 -9.32 5.76
N LYS A 57 -12.47 -9.26 6.71
CA LYS A 57 -13.54 -8.25 6.70
C LYS A 57 -12.99 -6.82 6.74
N ASN A 58 -11.97 -6.57 7.56
CA ASN A 58 -11.32 -5.25 7.62
C ASN A 58 -10.67 -4.87 6.28
N ASN A 59 -9.97 -5.81 5.64
CA ASN A 59 -9.35 -5.59 4.33
C ASN A 59 -10.41 -5.36 3.23
N GLU A 60 -11.50 -6.12 3.25
CA GLU A 60 -12.64 -5.95 2.33
C GLU A 60 -13.29 -4.57 2.49
N ASN A 61 -13.53 -4.11 3.72
CA ASN A 61 -14.06 -2.76 3.98
C ASN A 61 -13.11 -1.67 3.44
N LEU A 62 -11.79 -1.86 3.59
CA LEU A 62 -10.80 -0.95 3.03
C LEU A 62 -10.83 -0.96 1.50
N ALA A 63 -10.99 -2.12 0.87
CA ALA A 63 -11.09 -2.23 -0.58
C ALA A 63 -12.39 -1.61 -1.12
N GLU A 64 -13.51 -1.83 -0.46
CA GLU A 64 -14.78 -1.17 -0.81
C GLU A 64 -14.66 0.36 -0.76
N LYS A 65 -13.92 0.88 0.23
CA LYS A 65 -13.73 2.33 0.37
C LYS A 65 -12.72 2.90 -0.61
N TYR A 66 -11.58 2.25 -0.79
CA TYR A 66 -10.41 2.84 -1.46
C TYR A 66 -9.95 2.12 -2.74
N ASN A 67 -10.42 0.91 -3.03
CA ASN A 67 -9.99 0.10 -4.18
C ASN A 67 -11.16 -0.67 -4.83
N LYS A 68 -12.24 0.03 -5.19
CA LYS A 68 -13.46 -0.57 -5.76
C LYS A 68 -13.23 -1.35 -7.06
N GLU A 69 -12.19 -0.98 -7.80
CA GLU A 69 -11.81 -1.64 -9.05
C GLU A 69 -11.01 -2.93 -8.83
N GLY A 70 -10.61 -3.25 -7.59
CA GLY A 70 -9.88 -4.48 -7.28
C GLY A 70 -8.48 -4.53 -7.89
N LYS A 71 -7.75 -3.41 -7.85
CA LYS A 71 -6.41 -3.27 -8.45
C LYS A 71 -5.32 -3.83 -7.55
N PHE A 72 -4.35 -4.53 -8.15
CA PHE A 72 -3.23 -5.16 -7.44
C PHE A 72 -1.93 -5.13 -8.27
N PRO A 73 -0.84 -4.53 -7.76
CA PRO A 73 -0.77 -3.73 -6.54
C PRO A 73 -1.46 -2.37 -6.74
N PHE A 74 -2.07 -1.85 -5.67
CA PHE A 74 -2.61 -0.50 -5.65
C PHE A 74 -2.25 0.16 -4.32
N THR A 75 -1.72 1.37 -4.35
CA THR A 75 -1.29 2.08 -3.14
C THR A 75 -1.93 3.45 -3.09
N VAL A 76 -2.41 3.86 -1.93
CA VAL A 76 -2.99 5.19 -1.70
C VAL A 76 -2.36 5.85 -0.48
N LEU A 77 -2.13 7.16 -0.58
CA LEU A 77 -1.79 8.01 0.54
C LEU A 77 -3.06 8.71 1.02
N ILE A 78 -3.35 8.57 2.32
CA ILE A 78 -4.59 9.02 2.94
C ILE A 78 -4.25 10.07 4.03
N ASP A 79 -4.98 11.18 4.03
CA ASP A 79 -4.85 12.25 5.04
C ASP A 79 -5.55 11.91 6.37
N GLY A 80 -5.40 12.77 7.37
CA GLY A 80 -6.05 12.59 8.69
C GLY A 80 -7.58 12.67 8.68
N LYS A 81 -8.19 13.08 7.56
CA LYS A 81 -9.64 13.14 7.36
C LYS A 81 -10.17 11.93 6.58
N GLY A 82 -9.27 11.04 6.14
CA GLY A 82 -9.62 9.85 5.39
C GLY A 82 -9.71 10.06 3.87
N ASN A 83 -9.28 11.20 3.34
CA ASN A 83 -9.27 11.48 1.90
C ASN A 83 -8.01 10.90 1.24
N VAL A 84 -8.17 10.36 0.04
CA VAL A 84 -7.03 9.98 -0.81
C VAL A 84 -6.41 11.26 -1.39
N VAL A 85 -5.14 11.49 -1.09
CA VAL A 85 -4.38 12.65 -1.59
C VAL A 85 -3.40 12.29 -2.71
N LYS A 86 -3.09 10.99 -2.87
CA LYS A 86 -2.24 10.44 -3.94
C LYS A 86 -2.51 8.95 -4.10
N SER A 87 -2.36 8.42 -5.31
CA SER A 87 -2.46 6.99 -5.61
C SER A 87 -1.38 6.54 -6.58
N TRP A 88 -1.01 5.26 -6.49
CA TRP A 88 -0.14 4.54 -7.41
C TRP A 88 -0.82 3.25 -7.84
N ASP A 89 -0.99 3.08 -9.14
CA ASP A 89 -1.62 1.90 -9.76
C ASP A 89 -0.55 1.05 -10.45
N GLY A 90 -0.44 -0.21 -10.03
CA GLY A 90 0.59 -1.12 -10.51
C GLY A 90 1.96 -0.91 -9.86
N TYR A 91 2.96 -1.58 -10.44
CA TYR A 91 4.37 -1.44 -10.08
C TYR A 91 5.18 -1.19 -11.36
N THR A 92 5.74 0.01 -11.49
CA THR A 92 6.50 0.45 -12.67
C THR A 92 7.96 0.70 -12.30
N SER A 93 8.83 0.81 -13.31
CA SER A 93 10.26 1.12 -13.13
C SER A 93 10.52 2.47 -12.44
N SER A 94 9.56 3.39 -12.46
CA SER A 94 9.66 4.68 -11.77
C SER A 94 9.37 4.57 -10.26
N MET A 95 8.79 3.47 -9.77
CA MET A 95 8.48 3.28 -8.35
C MET A 95 9.70 2.81 -7.56
N THR A 96 10.73 3.64 -7.52
CA THR A 96 11.89 3.44 -6.65
C THR A 96 11.63 4.01 -5.26
N ILE A 97 12.42 3.59 -4.26
CA ILE A 97 12.36 4.12 -2.89
C ILE A 97 12.45 5.66 -2.90
N SER A 98 13.44 6.22 -3.62
CA SER A 98 13.68 7.67 -3.69
C SER A 98 12.50 8.43 -4.32
N ASN A 99 11.98 7.93 -5.44
CA ASN A 99 10.85 8.57 -6.11
C ASN A 99 9.60 8.53 -5.23
N MET A 100 9.32 7.38 -4.61
CA MET A 100 8.15 7.21 -3.75
C MET A 100 8.22 8.13 -2.52
N LYS A 101 9.38 8.24 -1.86
CA LYS A 101 9.62 9.20 -0.77
C LYS A 101 9.39 10.64 -1.24
N THR A 102 10.00 11.02 -2.36
CA THR A 102 9.89 12.37 -2.93
C THR A 102 8.44 12.73 -3.25
N GLU A 103 7.69 11.82 -3.85
CA GLU A 103 6.28 12.05 -4.17
C GLU A 103 5.41 12.18 -2.92
N ILE A 104 5.65 11.36 -1.91
CA ILE A 104 4.95 11.44 -0.63
C ILE A 104 5.24 12.77 0.05
N GLU A 105 6.51 13.17 0.17
CA GLU A 105 6.91 14.43 0.80
C GLU A 105 6.31 15.64 0.08
N LYS A 106 6.41 15.68 -1.25
CA LYS A 106 5.77 16.74 -2.05
C LYS A 106 4.28 16.79 -1.83
N THR A 107 3.60 15.64 -1.77
CA THR A 107 2.16 15.58 -1.54
C THR A 107 1.79 16.11 -0.16
N ILE A 108 2.56 15.73 0.87
CA ILE A 108 2.34 16.17 2.26
C ILE A 108 2.60 17.68 2.40
N LEU A 109 3.63 18.23 1.77
CA LEU A 109 3.95 19.66 1.85
C LEU A 109 2.91 20.56 1.19
N LEU A 110 2.16 20.04 0.22
CA LEU A 110 1.13 20.79 -0.53
C LEU A 110 -0.27 20.68 0.10
N LYS A 111 -0.40 20.05 1.27
CA LYS A 111 -1.68 19.76 1.93
C LYS A 111 -1.69 20.28 3.36
#